data_AF-A0A6B9ZN46-F1
#
_entry.id   AF-A0A6B9ZN46-F1
#
_cell.length_a   1.000
_cell.length_b   1.000
_cell.length_c   1.000
_cell.angle_alpha   90.00
_cell.angle_beta   90.00
_cell.angle_gamma   90.00
#
_symmetry.space_group_name_H-M   'P 1'
#
loop_
_entity.id
_entity.type
_entity.pdbx_description
1 polymer ?
#
loop_
_entity_poly.entity_id
_entity_poly.type
_entity_poly.pdbx_seq_one_letter_code
_entity_poly.pdbx_strand_id
1 'polypeptide(L)' 'MKKTSIDKEIIHVDYSQENLPASVKNFQPSVYRDGEMYHCILGTDKEQGVFGSGKSVEEAMSEWDKAYQGKKSH' A
#
# COMPACT_ATOMS: atom_id res chain seq x y z
N MET A 1 -4.77 -27.48 -15.45
CA MET A 1 -4.52 -27.34 -14.00
C MET A 1 -4.58 -25.86 -13.66
N LYS A 2 -5.64 -25.39 -12.99
CA LYS A 2 -5.79 -23.97 -12.61
C LYS A 2 -4.91 -23.75 -11.39
N LYS A 3 -3.72 -23.23 -11.60
CA LYS A 3 -2.74 -22.92 -10.56
C LYS A 3 -3.22 -21.64 -9.87
N THR A 4 -4.20 -21.76 -8.98
CA THR A 4 -4.68 -20.67 -8.12
C THR A 4 -3.67 -20.48 -6.98
N SER A 5 -2.44 -20.15 -7.34
CA SER A 5 -1.48 -19.59 -6.40
C SER A 5 -1.43 -18.11 -6.78
N ILE A 6 -2.30 -17.32 -6.17
CA ILE A 6 -2.04 -15.88 -6.11
C ILE A 6 -0.87 -15.77 -5.14
N ASP A 7 0.34 -15.92 -5.68
CA ASP A 7 1.58 -15.67 -4.98
C ASP A 7 1.64 -14.17 -4.74
N LYS A 8 1.10 -13.75 -3.59
CA LYS A 8 1.19 -12.36 -3.17
C LYS A 8 2.58 -12.18 -2.61
N GLU A 9 3.48 -11.66 -3.42
CA GLU A 9 4.83 -11.33 -2.98
C GLU A 9 4.76 -10.14 -2.04
N ILE A 10 5.22 -10.31 -0.80
CA ILE A 10 5.36 -9.18 0.13
C ILE A 10 6.57 -8.37 -0.32
N ILE A 11 6.33 -7.11 -0.66
CA ILE A 11 7.38 -6.19 -1.08
C ILE A 11 7.93 -5.50 0.16
N HIS A 12 9.22 -5.71 0.42
CA HIS A 12 9.92 -5.01 1.48
C HIS A 12 10.23 -3.59 0.99
N VAL A 13 9.55 -2.61 1.56
CA VAL A 13 9.78 -1.19 1.28
C VAL A 13 10.70 -0.63 2.35
N ASP A 14 11.73 0.10 1.94
CA ASP A 14 12.56 0.86 2.86
C ASP A 14 11.85 2.16 3.25
N TYR A 15 11.18 2.18 4.41
CA TYR A 15 10.50 3.39 4.91
C TYR A 15 11.47 4.45 5.44
N SER A 16 12.78 4.17 5.47
CA SER A 16 13.81 5.11 5.90
C SER A 16 14.14 6.14 4.80
N GLN A 17 13.70 5.91 3.56
CA GLN A 17 13.97 6.82 2.45
C GLN A 17 13.39 8.22 2.67
N GLU A 18 14.20 9.26 2.47
CA GLU A 18 13.77 10.65 2.68
C GLU A 18 12.60 11.08 1.78
N ASN A 19 12.47 10.48 0.59
CA ASN A 19 11.48 10.81 -0.44
C ASN A 19 10.06 10.26 -0.19
N LEU A 20 9.82 9.55 0.90
CA LEU A 20 8.48 8.99 1.19
C LEU A 20 7.56 9.99 1.90
N PRO A 21 6.23 9.92 1.69
CA PRO A 21 5.27 10.72 2.43
C PRO A 21 5.39 10.50 3.94
N ALA A 22 5.18 11.57 4.74
CA ALA A 22 5.24 11.47 6.19
C ALA A 22 4.26 10.42 6.75
N SER A 23 3.06 10.32 6.17
CA SER A 23 2.07 9.30 6.54
C SER A 23 2.62 7.89 6.30
N VAL A 24 3.18 7.65 5.12
CA VAL A 24 3.74 6.34 4.74
C VAL A 24 4.88 5.93 5.68
N LYS A 25 5.76 6.87 6.06
CA LYS A 25 6.83 6.60 7.04
C LYS A 25 6.31 6.33 8.45
N ASN A 26 5.28 7.07 8.85
CA ASN A 26 4.70 6.97 10.18
C ASN A 26 3.95 5.65 10.38
N PHE A 27 3.24 5.20 9.35
CA PHE A 27 2.37 4.03 9.43
C PHE A 27 2.98 2.75 8.85
N GLN A 28 3.96 2.86 7.97
CA GLN A 28 4.67 1.75 7.32
C GLN A 28 3.69 0.70 6.74
N PRO A 29 2.81 1.11 5.79
CA PRO A 29 1.76 0.25 5.26
C PRO A 29 2.34 -0.94 4.48
N SER A 30 1.82 -2.15 4.71
CA SER A 30 2.33 -3.33 4.01
C SER A 30 2.04 -3.28 2.52
N VAL A 31 3.07 -3.55 1.70
CA VAL A 31 2.94 -3.59 0.24
C VAL A 31 3.01 -5.03 -0.25
N TYR A 32 2.05 -5.38 -1.10
CA TYR A 32 1.92 -6.69 -1.72
C TYR A 32 1.91 -6.53 -3.23
N ARG A 33 2.60 -7.41 -3.95
CA ARG A 33 2.49 -7.50 -5.40
C ARG A 33 1.50 -8.60 -5.77
N ASP A 34 0.53 -8.25 -6.60
CA ASP A 34 -0.46 -9.15 -7.17
C ASP A 34 -0.28 -9.11 -8.70
N GLY A 35 0.56 -10.02 -9.20
CA GLY A 35 0.94 -10.07 -10.61
C GLY A 35 1.68 -8.81 -11.08
N GLU A 36 0.98 -7.94 -11.82
CA GLU A 36 1.52 -6.68 -12.37
C GLU A 36 1.13 -5.45 -11.55
N MET A 37 0.32 -5.61 -10.50
CA MET A 37 -0.10 -4.52 -9.63
C MET A 37 0.53 -4.63 -8.24
N TYR A 38 0.69 -3.48 -7.61
CA TYR A 38 1.12 -3.33 -6.24
C TYR A 38 -0.05 -2.80 -5.41
N HIS A 39 -0.22 -3.37 -4.23
CA HIS A 39 -1.27 -3.04 -3.28
C HIS A 39 -0.64 -2.63 -1.96
N CYS A 40 -0.94 -1.42 -1.52
CA CYS A 40 -0.49 -0.84 -0.28
C CYS A 40 -1.66 -0.84 0.71
N ILE A 41 -1.51 -1.48 1.87
CA ILE A 41 -2.59 -1.70 2.82
C ILE A 41 -2.13 -1.35 4.23
N LEU A 42 -2.92 -0.52 4.90
CA LEU A 42 -2.76 -0.26 6.33
C LEU A 42 -4.06 -0.55 7.07
N GLY A 43 -3.98 -1.39 8.10
CA GLY A 43 -5.11 -1.76 8.95
C GLY A 43 -5.92 -2.91 8.37
N THR A 44 -6.36 -3.81 9.24
CA THR A 44 -7.22 -4.97 8.90
C THR A 44 -8.70 -4.60 8.82
N ASP A 45 -9.08 -3.46 9.38
CA ASP A 45 -10.47 -3.01 9.50
C ASP A 45 -10.94 -2.31 8.23
N LYS A 46 -12.10 -2.71 7.69
CA LYS A 46 -12.63 -2.09 6.46
C LYS A 46 -13.04 -0.63 6.64
N GLU A 47 -13.40 -0.24 7.86
CA GLU A 47 -13.88 1.12 8.17
C GLU A 47 -12.71 2.10 8.34
N GLN A 48 -11.64 1.67 9.01
CA GLN A 48 -10.47 2.51 9.29
C GLN A 48 -9.30 2.27 8.32
N GLY A 49 -9.29 1.12 7.65
CA GLY A 49 -8.21 0.71 6.75
C GLY A 49 -8.08 1.63 5.55
N VAL A 50 -6.83 1.89 5.18
CA VAL A 50 -6.48 2.68 4.01
C VAL A 50 -5.84 1.76 3.00
N PHE A 51 -6.30 1.86 1.76
CA PHE A 51 -5.90 0.99 0.66
C PHE A 51 -5.44 1.86 -0.50
N GLY A 52 -4.31 1.51 -1.10
CA GLY A 52 -3.81 2.08 -2.33
C GLY A 52 -3.36 1.00 -3.28
N SER A 53 -3.41 1.28 -4.58
CA SER A 53 -2.97 0.34 -5.61
C SER A 53 -2.37 1.07 -6.80
N GLY A 54 -1.38 0.46 -7.45
CA GLY A 54 -0.70 1.05 -8.59
C GLY A 54 0.08 0.04 -9.40
N LYS A 55 0.67 0.46 -10.54
CA LYS A 55 1.55 -0.41 -11.34
C LYS A 55 2.99 -0.44 -10.82
N SER A 56 3.29 0.45 -9.89
CA SER A 56 4.54 0.51 -9.14
C SER A 56 4.27 0.70 -7.65
N VAL A 57 5.24 0.36 -6.81
CA VAL A 57 5.20 0.56 -5.35
C VAL A 57 4.94 2.03 -5.02
N GLU A 58 5.59 2.96 -5.72
CA GLU A 58 5.42 4.41 -5.54
C GLU A 58 3.99 4.87 -5.85
N GLU A 59 3.39 4.37 -6.93
CA GLU A 59 1.98 4.68 -7.26
C GLU A 59 1.04 4.13 -6.18
N ALA A 60 1.25 2.89 -5.75
CA ALA A 60 0.44 2.29 -4.70
C ALA A 60 0.53 3.06 -3.37
N MET A 61 1.74 3.53 -3.02
CA MET A 61 1.96 4.38 -1.84
C MET A 61 1.36 5.78 -1.99
N SER A 62 1.43 6.37 -3.19
CA SER A 62 0.83 7.67 -3.48
C SER A 62 -0.70 7.63 -3.38
N GLU A 63 -1.33 6.61 -3.96
CA GLU A 63 -2.78 6.39 -3.84
C GLU A 63 -3.18 6.12 -2.38
N TRP A 64 -2.37 5.34 -1.66
CA TRP A 64 -2.59 5.09 -0.24
C TRP A 64 -2.51 6.38 0.58
N ASP A 65 -1.51 7.24 0.35
CA ASP A 65 -1.40 8.53 1.06
C ASP A 65 -2.57 9.45 0.73
N LYS A 66 -3.00 9.55 -0.54
CA LYS A 66 -4.21 10.31 -0.91
C LYS A 66 -5.45 9.83 -0.18
N ALA A 67 -5.64 8.51 -0.09
CA ALA A 67 -6.77 7.92 0.63
C ALA A 67 -6.69 8.22 2.14
N TYR A 68 -5.49 8.20 2.72
CA TYR A 68 -5.26 8.59 4.12
C TYR A 68 -5.57 10.08 4.37
N GLN A 69 -5.04 10.99 3.53
CA GLN A 69 -5.31 12.42 3.63
C GLN A 69 -6.81 12.73 3.45
N GLY A 70 -7.47 12.02 2.53
CA GLY A 70 -8.93 12.13 2.33
C GLY A 70 -9.73 11.73 3.56
N LYS A 71 -9.33 10.67 4.27
CA LYS A 71 -9.98 10.25 5.52
C LYS A 71 -9.74 11.21 6.68
N LYS A 72 -8.56 11.84 6.75
CA LYS A 72 -8.23 12.80 7.82
C LYS A 72 -9.06 14.09 7.75
N SER A 73 -9.64 14.41 6.60
CA SER A 73 -10.45 15.62 6.38
C SER A 73 -11.95 15.47 6.70
N HIS A 74 -12.38 14.36 7.30
CA HIS A 74 -13.76 14.16 7.76
C HIS A 74 -13.76 13.94 9.28
#